data_AF-A0A8H7KF46-F1
#
_entry.id   AF-A0A8H7KF46-F1
#
_cell.length_a   1.000
_cell.length_b   1.000
_cell.length_c   1.000
_cell.angle_alpha   90.00
_cell.angle_beta   90.00
_cell.angle_gamma   90.00
#
_symmetry.space_group_name_H-M   'P 1'
#
loop_
_entity.id
_entity.type
_entity.pdbx_description
1 polymer ?
#
loop_
_entity_poly.entity_id
_entity_poly.type
_entity_poly.pdbx_seq_one_letter_code
_entity_poly.pdbx_strand_id
1 'polypeptide(L)'
;MLDLIVIGAGFSGLQAAYSAQQAGLSVVVVEARDRVGGKSWSVPLASNRGTADLGAAWVNPSKQPRIWGYAKQFGMDKNNTVQRLTGKAVMNVKPGERIVYPFGITPEFAPEVKKNLEYIRDHVQAESLKPGPPKVEDDNVSMDQYVRGLGALPETCKMVNVWTKAMHGVESHEESAAYFIDYCRKNTGLLSVRGDDDQGVIICDCTQVLRALPKVLRD
;
A
#
# COMPACT_ATOMS: atom_id res chain seq x y z
N MET A 1 -3.37 -18.25 -34.19
CA MET A 1 -2.63 -16.99 -33.95
C MET A 1 -3.23 -16.35 -32.73
N LEU A 2 -2.42 -15.76 -31.85
CA LEU A 2 -2.92 -15.10 -30.63
C LEU A 2 -3.18 -13.62 -30.91
N ASP A 3 -4.25 -13.06 -30.36
CA ASP A 3 -4.58 -11.63 -30.46
C ASP A 3 -3.83 -10.79 -29.43
N LEU A 4 -3.53 -11.37 -28.25
CA LEU A 4 -2.84 -10.69 -27.16
C LEU A 4 -1.83 -11.60 -26.46
N ILE A 5 -0.64 -11.06 -26.17
CA ILE A 5 0.33 -11.66 -25.27
C ILE A 5 0.47 -10.76 -24.06
N VAL A 6 0.21 -11.29 -22.86
CA VAL A 6 0.39 -10.59 -21.60
C VAL A 6 1.67 -11.07 -20.93
N ILE A 7 2.56 -10.15 -20.60
CA ILE A 7 3.81 -10.46 -19.87
C ILE A 7 3.60 -10.20 -18.38
N GLY A 8 3.61 -11.26 -17.58
CA GLY A 8 3.47 -11.25 -16.12
C GLY A 8 2.08 -11.65 -15.62
N ALA A 9 2.01 -12.66 -14.76
CA ALA A 9 0.81 -13.18 -14.11
C ALA A 9 0.60 -12.61 -12.70
N GLY A 10 0.82 -11.30 -12.53
CA GLY A 10 0.35 -10.54 -11.36
C GLY A 10 -1.10 -10.07 -11.53
N PHE A 11 -1.66 -9.37 -10.53
CA PHE A 11 -3.03 -8.82 -10.60
C PHE A 11 -3.32 -8.04 -11.89
N SER A 12 -2.40 -7.15 -12.29
CA SER A 12 -2.58 -6.33 -13.49
C SER A 12 -2.61 -7.14 -14.79
N GLY A 13 -1.67 -8.07 -14.97
CA GLY A 13 -1.63 -8.91 -16.17
C GLY A 13 -2.80 -9.89 -16.24
N LEU A 14 -3.14 -10.51 -15.10
CA LEU A 14 -4.29 -11.42 -15.04
C LEU A 14 -5.62 -10.70 -15.26
N GLN A 15 -5.76 -9.47 -14.77
CA GLN A 15 -6.89 -8.61 -15.13
C GLN A 15 -6.96 -8.35 -16.64
N ALA A 16 -5.82 -7.99 -17.26
CA ALA A 16 -5.77 -7.71 -18.69
C ALA A 16 -6.16 -8.94 -19.52
N ALA A 17 -5.62 -10.12 -19.16
CA ALA A 17 -5.96 -11.38 -19.79
C ALA A 17 -7.45 -11.73 -19.62
N TYR A 18 -7.99 -11.57 -18.41
CA TYR A 18 -9.41 -11.80 -18.14
C TYR A 18 -10.30 -10.88 -18.99
N SER A 19 -10.00 -9.58 -19.05
CA SER A 19 -10.74 -8.63 -19.88
C SER A 19 -10.66 -8.97 -21.38
N ALA A 20 -9.50 -9.39 -21.88
CA ALA A 20 -9.35 -9.81 -23.27
C ALA A 20 -10.17 -11.07 -23.60
N GLN A 21 -10.17 -12.07 -22.71
CA GLN A 21 -11.01 -13.27 -22.86
C GLN A 21 -12.49 -12.93 -22.88
N GLN A 22 -12.95 -12.04 -21.99
CA GLN A 22 -14.35 -11.57 -21.98
C GLN A 22 -14.74 -10.84 -23.27
N ALA A 23 -13.77 -10.23 -23.96
CA ALA A 23 -13.96 -9.62 -25.27
C ALA A 23 -13.88 -10.62 -26.45
N GLY A 24 -13.71 -11.92 -26.19
CA GLY A 24 -13.61 -12.97 -27.21
C GLY A 24 -12.24 -13.06 -27.89
N LEU A 25 -11.21 -12.41 -27.34
CA LEU A 25 -9.85 -12.44 -27.89
C LEU A 25 -9.08 -13.66 -27.41
N SER A 26 -8.25 -14.21 -28.29
CA SER A 26 -7.27 -15.24 -27.96
C SER A 26 -6.07 -14.63 -27.24
N VAL A 27 -5.77 -15.10 -26.02
CA VAL A 27 -4.72 -14.54 -25.17
C VAL A 27 -3.85 -15.61 -24.54
N VAL A 28 -2.56 -15.32 -24.44
CA VAL A 28 -1.60 -16.08 -23.61
C VAL A 28 -1.01 -15.17 -22.53
N VAL A 29 -0.71 -15.74 -21.37
CA VAL A 29 0.04 -15.05 -20.29
C VAL A 29 1.37 -15.75 -20.10
N VAL A 30 2.45 -14.99 -20.21
CA VAL A 30 3.82 -15.48 -19.98
C VAL A 30 4.28 -14.98 -18.63
N GLU A 31 4.54 -15.89 -17.70
CA GLU A 31 5.04 -15.57 -16.35
C GLU A 31 6.47 -16.05 -16.18
N ALA A 32 7.31 -15.22 -15.56
CA ALA A 32 8.72 -15.53 -15.34
C ALA A 32 8.92 -16.54 -14.20
N ARG A 33 7.98 -16.65 -13.26
CA ARG A 33 8.02 -17.58 -12.13
C ARG A 33 7.24 -18.86 -12.41
N ASP A 34 7.44 -19.85 -11.55
CA ASP A 34 6.63 -21.07 -11.45
C ASP A 34 5.24 -20.86 -10.84
N ARG A 35 4.91 -19.61 -10.47
CA ARG A 35 3.66 -19.23 -9.82
C ARG A 35 3.09 -17.94 -10.37
N VAL A 36 1.76 -17.86 -10.32
CA VAL A 36 1.02 -16.59 -10.47
C VAL A 36 1.06 -15.81 -9.14
N GLY A 37 0.66 -14.53 -9.15
CA GLY A 37 0.64 -13.71 -7.93
C GLY A 37 1.38 -12.39 -8.04
N GLY A 38 2.47 -12.38 -8.80
CA GLY A 38 3.41 -11.25 -8.76
C GLY A 38 3.84 -10.95 -7.32
N LYS A 39 3.56 -9.72 -6.86
CA LYS A 39 3.85 -9.23 -5.50
C LYS A 39 2.91 -9.77 -4.41
N SER A 40 1.88 -10.54 -4.76
CA SER A 40 1.07 -11.30 -3.80
C SER A 40 1.51 -12.75 -3.80
N TRP A 41 1.71 -13.30 -2.60
CA TRP A 41 2.13 -14.68 -2.43
C TRP A 41 1.64 -15.24 -1.10
N SER A 42 0.75 -16.22 -1.19
CA SER A 42 0.14 -16.87 -0.04
C SER A 42 0.73 -18.27 0.11
N VAL A 43 1.26 -18.59 1.30
CA VAL A 43 1.90 -19.87 1.60
C VAL A 43 1.20 -20.58 2.76
N PRO A 44 1.05 -21.91 2.72
CA PRO A 44 0.50 -22.63 3.85
C PRO A 44 1.44 -22.50 5.06
N LEU A 45 0.86 -22.33 6.25
CA LEU A 45 1.61 -22.41 7.49
C LEU A 45 2.10 -23.85 7.71
N ALA A 46 3.31 -24.01 8.25
CA ALA A 46 3.86 -25.33 8.58
C ALA A 46 2.96 -26.17 9.50
N SER A 47 2.12 -25.52 10.31
CA SER A 47 1.16 -26.22 11.17
C SER A 47 -0.11 -26.70 10.44
N ASN A 48 -0.27 -26.41 9.15
CA ASN A 48 -1.49 -26.64 8.36
C ASN A 48 -2.77 -26.01 8.95
N ARG A 49 -2.63 -24.96 9.78
CA ARG A 49 -3.77 -24.28 10.43
C ARG A 49 -4.19 -22.99 9.73
N GLY A 50 -3.63 -22.72 8.55
CA GLY A 50 -3.93 -21.51 7.80
C GLY A 50 -2.86 -21.19 6.78
N THR A 51 -2.92 -19.96 6.28
CA THR A 51 -2.06 -19.42 5.23
C THR A 51 -1.43 -18.12 5.74
N ALA A 52 -0.19 -17.86 5.34
CA ALA A 52 0.47 -16.57 5.52
C ALA A 52 0.63 -15.88 4.17
N ASP A 53 0.24 -14.62 4.09
CA ASP A 53 0.52 -13.76 2.94
C ASP A 53 1.90 -13.11 3.13
N LEU A 54 2.85 -13.48 2.28
CA LEU A 54 4.23 -12.96 2.26
C LEU A 54 4.37 -11.72 1.36
N GLY A 55 3.24 -11.21 0.86
CA GLY A 55 3.15 -10.06 -0.04
C GLY A 55 1.97 -9.18 0.31
N ALA A 56 1.30 -8.60 -0.69
CA ALA A 56 0.13 -7.76 -0.44
C ALA A 56 -1.04 -8.57 0.16
N ALA A 57 -1.55 -8.10 1.31
CA ALA A 57 -2.60 -8.77 2.08
C ALA A 57 -3.75 -7.84 2.51
N TRP A 58 -3.53 -6.52 2.50
CA TRP A 58 -4.48 -5.53 3.01
C TRP A 58 -5.25 -4.83 1.88
N VAL A 59 -6.55 -4.64 2.08
CA VAL A 59 -7.47 -3.96 1.16
C VAL A 59 -8.36 -3.00 1.94
N ASN A 60 -8.62 -1.83 1.38
CA ASN A 60 -9.68 -0.93 1.85
C ASN A 60 -10.90 -1.04 0.93
N PRO A 61 -12.01 -1.68 1.33
CA PRO A 61 -13.16 -1.90 0.47
C PRO A 61 -13.83 -0.64 -0.09
N SER A 62 -13.80 0.48 0.65
CA SER A 62 -14.44 1.72 0.21
C SER A 62 -13.57 2.46 -0.83
N LYS A 63 -12.24 2.44 -0.63
CA LYS A 63 -11.27 3.16 -1.47
C LYS A 63 -10.72 2.33 -2.62
N GLN A 64 -10.80 1.00 -2.52
CA GLN A 64 -10.30 0.05 -3.52
C GLN A 64 -11.43 -0.85 -4.05
N PRO A 65 -12.51 -0.28 -4.63
CA PRO A 65 -13.71 -1.03 -4.98
C PRO A 65 -13.50 -2.09 -6.07
N ARG A 66 -12.49 -1.91 -6.94
CA ARG A 66 -12.20 -2.85 -8.03
C ARG A 66 -11.72 -4.21 -7.50
N ILE A 67 -10.69 -4.21 -6.66
CA ILE A 67 -10.18 -5.46 -6.07
C ILE A 67 -11.19 -6.05 -5.09
N TRP A 68 -11.93 -5.19 -4.37
CA TRP A 68 -13.01 -5.65 -3.50
C TRP A 68 -14.16 -6.33 -4.25
N GLY A 69 -14.50 -5.83 -5.44
CA GLY A 69 -15.46 -6.47 -6.35
C GLY A 69 -15.04 -7.90 -6.70
N TYR A 70 -13.76 -8.13 -7.00
CA TYR A 70 -13.24 -9.48 -7.23
C TYR A 70 -13.22 -10.34 -5.98
N ALA A 71 -12.87 -9.77 -4.83
CA ALA A 71 -12.92 -10.49 -3.57
C ALA A 71 -14.34 -11.04 -3.32
N LYS A 72 -15.39 -10.24 -3.57
CA LYS A 72 -16.79 -10.67 -3.51
C LYS A 72 -17.14 -11.70 -4.58
N GLN A 73 -16.78 -11.44 -5.84
CA GLN A 73 -17.11 -12.32 -6.97
C GLN A 73 -16.59 -13.74 -6.76
N PHE A 74 -15.42 -13.88 -6.15
CA PHE A 74 -14.77 -15.16 -5.90
C PHE A 74 -14.91 -15.64 -4.44
N GLY A 75 -15.73 -14.97 -3.62
CA GLY A 75 -16.07 -15.39 -2.26
C GLY A 75 -14.97 -15.24 -1.19
N MET A 76 -13.94 -14.45 -1.46
CA MET A 76 -12.85 -14.14 -0.51
C MET A 76 -13.24 -13.08 0.53
N ASP A 77 -14.32 -12.33 0.29
CA ASP A 77 -14.85 -11.37 1.25
C ASP A 77 -15.32 -12.04 2.56
N LYS A 78 -15.66 -13.33 2.52
CA LYS A 78 -16.20 -14.08 3.66
C LYS A 78 -15.17 -14.45 4.72
N ASN A 79 -13.89 -14.52 4.36
CA ASN A 79 -12.79 -14.93 5.23
C ASN A 79 -11.80 -13.79 5.47
N ASN A 80 -12.30 -12.56 5.62
CA ASN A 80 -11.48 -11.40 5.91
C ASN A 80 -11.23 -11.24 7.42
N THR A 81 -10.17 -10.52 7.77
CA THR A 81 -9.91 -10.06 9.14
C THR A 81 -9.97 -8.54 9.18
N VAL A 82 -10.83 -7.99 10.03
CA VAL A 82 -10.89 -6.55 10.26
C VAL A 82 -9.63 -6.06 10.96
N GLN A 83 -9.15 -4.89 10.55
CA GLN A 83 -8.03 -4.26 11.23
C GLN A 83 -8.36 -3.98 12.69
N ARG A 84 -7.42 -4.27 13.58
CA ARG A 84 -7.57 -3.97 14.99
C ARG A 84 -7.29 -2.48 15.22
N LEU A 85 -8.31 -1.75 15.64
CA LEU A 85 -8.23 -0.30 15.91
C LEU A 85 -8.17 0.05 17.40
N THR A 86 -8.10 -0.97 18.27
CA THR A 86 -8.15 -0.79 19.73
C THR A 86 -6.92 -1.37 20.40
N GLY A 87 -6.53 -0.74 21.50
CA GLY A 87 -5.37 -1.14 22.29
C GLY A 87 -4.24 -0.13 22.20
N LYS A 88 -3.01 -0.64 22.28
CA LYS A 88 -1.81 0.18 22.39
C LYS A 88 -0.97 0.02 21.13
N ALA A 89 -0.51 1.13 20.58
CA ALA A 89 0.58 1.18 19.61
C ALA A 89 1.91 1.30 20.36
N VAL A 90 2.98 0.80 19.73
CA VAL A 90 4.34 0.82 20.29
C VAL A 90 5.29 1.38 19.24
N MET A 91 6.03 2.41 19.61
CA MET A 91 7.08 2.99 18.79
C MET A 91 8.44 2.73 19.45
N ASN A 92 9.35 2.07 18.73
CA ASN A 92 10.73 1.92 19.16
C ASN A 92 11.51 3.17 18.73
N VAL A 93 12.02 3.92 19.70
CA VAL A 93 12.78 5.17 19.44
C VAL A 93 14.25 4.85 19.24
N LYS A 94 14.79 3.93 20.04
CA LYS A 94 16.14 3.36 19.95
C LYS A 94 16.16 1.99 20.63
N PRO A 95 17.21 1.17 20.45
CA PRO A 95 17.31 -0.12 21.13
C PRO A 95 17.09 0.02 22.65
N GLY A 96 16.12 -0.72 23.17
CA GLY A 96 15.74 -0.69 24.59
C GLY A 96 14.79 0.44 25.01
N GLU A 97 14.48 1.41 24.15
CA GLU A 97 13.55 2.51 24.46
C GLU A 97 12.31 2.46 23.55
N ARG A 98 11.14 2.35 24.20
CA ARG A 98 9.84 2.33 23.51
C ARG A 98 8.86 3.31 24.13
N ILE A 99 8.06 3.92 23.26
CA ILE A 99 6.87 4.70 23.65
C ILE A 99 5.65 3.83 23.40
N VAL A 100 4.78 3.73 24.41
CA VAL A 100 3.52 2.99 24.33
C VAL A 100 2.37 3.98 24.47
N TYR A 101 1.47 4.00 23.49
CA TYR A 101 0.41 5.01 23.40
C TYR A 101 -0.89 4.40 22.86
N PRO A 102 -2.07 5.00 23.09
CA PRO A 102 -3.31 4.52 22.51
C PRO A 102 -3.25 4.51 20.97
N PHE A 103 -3.81 3.47 20.35
CA PHE A 103 -3.91 3.41 18.89
C PHE A 103 -4.65 4.64 18.34
N GLY A 104 -4.21 5.15 17.19
CA GLY A 104 -4.82 6.31 16.51
C GLY A 104 -4.42 7.69 17.04
N ILE A 105 -3.56 7.78 18.06
CA ILE A 105 -3.07 9.06 18.61
C ILE A 105 -1.58 9.22 18.31
N THR A 106 -1.12 10.44 18.01
CA THR A 106 0.33 10.73 17.90
C THR A 106 1.02 10.51 19.25
N PRO A 107 2.16 9.78 19.31
CA PRO A 107 2.89 9.59 20.56
C PRO A 107 3.28 10.93 21.20
N GLU A 108 3.39 10.95 22.52
CA GLU A 108 3.82 12.14 23.25
C GLU A 108 5.31 12.41 23.01
N PHE A 109 5.58 13.46 22.24
CA PHE A 109 6.90 14.07 22.10
C PHE A 109 6.95 15.38 22.90
N ALA A 110 8.13 16.02 22.93
CA ALA A 110 8.23 17.40 23.38
C ALA A 110 7.19 18.26 22.62
N PRO A 111 6.48 19.20 23.29
CA PRO A 111 5.34 19.92 22.69
C PRO A 111 5.67 20.60 21.36
N GLU A 112 6.89 21.13 21.23
CA GLU A 112 7.39 21.77 20.01
C GLU A 112 7.53 20.76 18.85
N VAL A 113 8.12 19.60 19.11
CA VAL A 113 8.28 18.52 18.12
C VAL A 113 6.92 18.00 17.67
N LYS A 114 5.99 17.80 18.61
CA LYS A 114 4.62 17.37 18.29
C LYS A 114 3.93 18.37 17.36
N LYS A 115 4.00 19.67 17.68
CA LYS A 115 3.41 20.73 16.86
C LYS A 115 4.03 20.80 15.46
N ASN A 116 5.36 20.65 15.37
CA ASN A 116 6.07 20.65 14.09
C ASN A 116 5.70 19.41 13.24
N LEU A 117 5.60 18.23 13.85
CA LEU A 117 5.18 17.01 13.18
C LEU A 117 3.75 17.11 12.67
N GLU A 118 2.82 17.63 13.48
CA GLU A 118 1.43 17.86 13.09
C GLU A 118 1.35 18.85 11.92
N TYR A 119 2.10 19.96 11.98
CA TYR A 119 2.20 20.90 10.87
C TYR A 119 2.68 20.27 9.57
N ILE A 120 3.79 19.52 9.60
CA ILE A 120 4.33 18.85 8.39
C ILE A 120 3.36 17.79 7.86
N ARG A 121 2.79 16.96 8.74
CA ARG A 121 1.78 15.96 8.38
C ARG A 121 0.58 16.61 7.70
N ASP A 122 0.03 17.66 8.30
CA ASP A 122 -1.19 18.32 7.83
C ASP A 122 -0.95 19.07 6.53
N HIS A 123 0.24 19.65 6.36
CA HIS A 123 0.68 20.25 5.08
C HIS A 123 0.74 19.20 3.97
N VAL A 124 1.44 18.08 4.18
CA VAL A 124 1.56 17.00 3.17
C VAL A 124 0.19 16.38 2.88
N GLN A 125 -0.67 16.21 3.90
CA GLN A 125 -2.05 15.79 3.72
C GLN A 125 -2.83 16.79 2.84
N ALA A 126 -2.74 18.09 3.13
CA ALA A 126 -3.44 19.12 2.35
C ALA A 126 -2.95 19.14 0.89
N GLU A 127 -1.64 19.10 0.64
CA GLU A 127 -1.08 19.07 -0.71
C GLU A 127 -1.47 17.81 -1.49
N SER A 128 -1.55 16.65 -0.81
CA SER A 128 -1.97 15.40 -1.43
C SER A 128 -3.48 15.34 -1.71
N LEU A 129 -4.31 16.18 -1.09
CA LEU A 129 -5.74 16.28 -1.45
C LEU A 129 -6.02 17.23 -2.62
N LYS A 130 -5.07 18.10 -3.00
CA LYS A 130 -5.25 19.02 -4.13
C LYS A 130 -5.28 18.24 -5.45
N PRO A 131 -6.25 18.47 -6.34
CA PRO A 131 -6.25 17.87 -7.66
C PRO A 131 -5.16 18.49 -8.55
N GLY A 132 -4.72 17.75 -9.56
CA GLY A 132 -3.74 18.21 -10.54
C GLY A 132 -2.54 17.29 -10.68
N PRO A 133 -1.65 17.57 -11.65
CA PRO A 133 -0.40 16.86 -11.79
C PRO A 133 0.57 17.20 -10.64
N PRO A 134 1.60 16.38 -10.41
CA PRO A 134 2.71 16.75 -9.54
C PRO A 134 3.36 18.06 -10.00
N LYS A 135 3.84 18.88 -9.04
CA LYS A 135 4.57 20.11 -9.34
C LYS A 135 6.00 19.79 -9.72
N VAL A 136 6.52 20.45 -10.76
CA VAL A 136 7.90 20.24 -11.23
C VAL A 136 8.91 20.71 -10.17
N GLU A 137 8.61 21.78 -9.45
CA GLU A 137 9.46 22.31 -8.39
C GLU A 137 9.66 21.29 -7.25
N ASP A 138 8.59 20.57 -6.90
CA ASP A 138 8.60 19.53 -5.87
C ASP A 138 9.32 18.26 -6.38
N ASP A 139 9.46 18.06 -7.70
CA ASP A 139 10.14 16.91 -8.31
C ASP A 139 11.67 17.11 -8.36
N ASN A 140 12.13 18.35 -8.28
CA ASN A 140 13.54 18.71 -8.23
C ASN A 140 14.17 18.55 -6.84
N VAL A 141 13.37 18.21 -5.82
CA VAL A 141 13.82 18.04 -4.45
C VAL A 141 13.37 16.70 -3.90
N SER A 142 14.18 16.12 -3.02
CA SER A 142 13.79 14.93 -2.27
C SER A 142 12.70 15.26 -1.24
N MET A 143 11.96 14.25 -0.80
CA MET A 143 10.97 14.40 0.26
C MET A 143 11.58 14.94 1.57
N ASP A 144 12.83 14.57 1.90
CA ASP A 144 13.60 15.13 3.04
C ASP A 144 13.86 16.64 2.86
N GLN A 145 14.37 17.05 1.69
CA GLN A 145 14.65 18.46 1.39
C GLN A 145 13.37 19.30 1.41
N TYR A 146 12.28 18.76 0.87
CA TYR A 146 10.97 19.40 0.85
C TYR A 146 10.48 19.73 2.26
N VAL A 147 10.45 18.75 3.16
CA VAL A 147 9.96 18.98 4.53
C VAL A 147 10.91 19.87 5.34
N ARG A 148 12.23 19.80 5.09
CA ARG A 148 13.20 20.73 5.70
C ARG A 148 12.97 22.17 5.23
N GLY A 149 12.64 22.37 3.96
CA GLY A 149 12.25 23.67 3.42
C GLY A 149 11.01 24.27 4.09
N LEU A 150 10.14 23.41 4.62
CA LEU A 150 8.98 23.79 5.44
C LEU A 150 9.30 23.98 6.93
N GLY A 151 10.56 23.81 7.35
CA GLY A 151 10.98 23.93 8.74
C GLY A 151 10.79 22.67 9.58
N ALA A 152 10.82 21.48 8.97
CA ALA A 152 10.80 20.23 9.72
C ALA A 152 12.02 20.11 10.65
N LEU A 153 11.77 19.82 11.93
CA LEU A 153 12.80 19.53 12.93
C LEU A 153 13.47 18.17 12.65
N PRO A 154 14.68 17.90 13.20
CA PRO A 154 15.37 16.62 13.00
C PRO A 154 14.52 15.40 13.38
N GLU A 155 13.76 15.48 14.47
CA GLU A 155 12.84 14.44 14.93
C GLU A 155 11.67 14.25 13.96
N THR A 156 11.15 15.34 13.39
CA THR A 156 10.10 15.29 12.37
C THR A 156 10.60 14.65 11.09
N CYS A 157 11.83 14.94 10.66
CA CYS A 157 12.44 14.30 9.49
C CYS A 157 12.58 12.78 9.69
N LYS A 158 12.92 12.32 10.91
CA LYS A 158 12.94 10.88 11.23
C LYS A 158 11.55 10.24 11.08
N MET A 159 10.50 10.95 11.47
CA MET A 159 9.12 10.49 11.27
C MET A 159 8.72 10.44 9.79
N VAL A 160 9.17 11.41 8.99
CA VAL A 160 8.96 11.40 7.53
C VAL A 160 9.66 10.20 6.90
N ASN A 161 10.90 9.88 7.30
CA ASN A 161 11.59 8.65 6.86
C ASN A 161 10.81 7.38 7.21
N VAL A 162 10.08 7.34 8.33
CA VAL A 162 9.21 6.19 8.64
C VAL A 162 8.09 6.07 7.60
N TRP A 163 7.51 7.19 7.14
CA TRP A 163 6.45 7.18 6.12
C TRP A 163 6.98 6.62 4.79
N THR A 164 8.09 7.16 4.30
CA THR A 164 8.67 6.77 3.00
C THR A 164 9.15 5.32 3.02
N LYS A 165 9.78 4.87 4.10
CA LYS A 165 10.19 3.47 4.27
C LYS A 165 9.01 2.51 4.31
N ALA A 166 7.99 2.84 5.09
CA ALA A 166 6.84 1.97 5.23
C ALA A 166 6.04 1.84 3.93
N MET A 167 5.98 2.92 3.13
CA MET A 167 5.18 2.98 1.91
C MET A 167 5.95 2.48 0.67
N HIS A 168 7.22 2.86 0.54
CA HIS A 168 8.01 2.67 -0.68
C HIS A 168 9.31 1.89 -0.48
N GLY A 169 9.72 1.66 0.76
CA GLY A 169 10.95 0.91 1.07
C GLY A 169 12.24 1.71 0.88
N VAL A 170 12.16 3.04 0.81
CA VAL A 170 13.30 3.95 0.65
C VAL A 170 13.28 5.07 1.69
N GLU A 171 14.44 5.68 1.93
CA GLU A 171 14.57 6.86 2.79
C GLU A 171 13.99 8.10 2.09
N SER A 172 13.55 9.10 2.85
CA SER A 172 12.93 10.31 2.27
C SER A 172 13.90 11.17 1.46
N HIS A 173 15.21 10.95 1.59
CA HIS A 173 16.21 11.62 0.75
C HIS A 173 16.45 10.90 -0.60
N GLU A 174 15.91 9.70 -0.78
CA GLU A 174 16.10 8.88 -2.00
C GLU A 174 14.93 9.02 -3.00
N GLU A 175 13.83 9.66 -2.61
CA GLU A 175 12.65 9.83 -3.46
C GLU A 175 12.24 11.29 -3.63
N SER A 176 11.68 11.59 -4.80
CA SER A 176 11.11 12.89 -5.14
C SER A 176 9.91 13.24 -4.25
N ALA A 177 9.85 14.49 -3.80
CA ALA A 177 8.71 14.98 -3.02
C ALA A 177 7.42 15.00 -3.87
N ALA A 178 7.53 15.40 -5.15
CA ALA A 178 6.41 15.35 -6.09
C ALA A 178 5.86 13.93 -6.24
N TYR A 179 6.73 12.91 -6.36
CA TYR A 179 6.31 11.52 -6.43
C TYR A 179 5.59 11.06 -5.17
N PHE A 180 6.15 11.32 -3.98
CA PHE A 180 5.53 10.92 -2.71
C PHE A 180 4.15 11.57 -2.51
N ILE A 181 4.05 12.88 -2.79
CA ILE A 181 2.79 13.62 -2.66
C ILE A 181 1.76 13.13 -3.69
N ASP A 182 2.17 12.85 -4.93
CA ASP A 182 1.25 12.31 -5.94
C ASP A 182 0.82 10.89 -5.63
N TYR A 183 1.71 10.04 -5.12
CA TYR A 183 1.34 8.71 -4.62
C TYR A 183 0.25 8.81 -3.55
N CYS A 184 0.42 9.72 -2.58
CA CYS A 184 -0.61 10.00 -1.59
C CYS A 184 -1.91 10.51 -2.25
N ARG A 185 -1.83 11.40 -3.24
CA ARG A 185 -2.97 11.95 -3.97
C ARG A 185 -3.78 10.88 -4.69
N LYS A 186 -3.14 9.97 -5.42
CA LYS A 186 -3.80 8.84 -6.10
C LYS A 186 -4.47 7.88 -5.12
N ASN A 187 -4.05 7.89 -3.86
CA ASN A 187 -4.59 7.08 -2.79
C ASN A 187 -5.41 7.89 -1.77
N THR A 188 -6.01 9.03 -2.16
CA THR A 188 -6.92 9.85 -1.34
C THR A 188 -6.30 10.52 -0.10
N GLY A 189 -5.01 10.85 -0.18
CA GLY A 189 -4.26 11.61 0.81
C GLY A 189 -3.35 10.76 1.71
N LEU A 190 -2.38 11.41 2.34
CA LEU A 190 -1.41 10.79 3.26
C LEU A 190 -2.08 9.96 4.38
N LEU A 191 -3.11 10.51 5.03
CA LEU A 191 -3.80 9.85 6.13
C LEU A 191 -4.51 8.56 5.67
N SER A 192 -4.97 8.55 4.42
CA SER A 192 -5.61 7.38 3.82
C SER A 192 -4.61 6.26 3.54
N VAL A 193 -3.45 6.59 2.98
CA VAL A 193 -2.36 5.64 2.71
C VAL A 193 -1.83 5.00 3.99
N ARG A 194 -1.79 5.77 5.08
CA ARG A 194 -1.35 5.29 6.39
C ARG A 194 -2.30 4.28 7.03
N GLY A 195 -3.49 4.07 6.46
CA GLY A 195 -4.34 2.91 6.72
C GLY A 195 -4.85 2.78 8.15
N ASP A 196 -4.87 3.86 8.94
CA ASP A 196 -5.36 3.84 10.33
C ASP A 196 -6.88 4.09 10.40
N ASP A 197 -7.68 3.38 9.59
CA ASP A 197 -9.15 3.49 9.60
C ASP A 197 -9.87 2.14 9.69
N ASP A 198 -11.16 2.20 10.06
CA ASP A 198 -12.04 1.05 10.26
C ASP A 198 -12.47 0.37 8.96
N GLN A 199 -12.00 0.88 7.83
CA GLN A 199 -12.35 0.41 6.51
C GLN A 199 -11.28 -0.55 5.99
N GLY A 200 -10.19 -0.80 6.72
CA GLY A 200 -9.18 -1.79 6.33
C GLY A 200 -9.58 -3.23 6.65
N VAL A 201 -9.44 -4.13 5.67
CA VAL A 201 -9.54 -5.57 5.86
C VAL A 201 -8.30 -6.30 5.33
N ILE A 202 -7.89 -7.35 6.03
CA ILE A 202 -6.90 -8.30 5.54
C ILE A 202 -7.65 -9.42 4.82
N ILE A 203 -7.32 -9.66 3.56
CA ILE A 203 -7.83 -10.80 2.80
C ILE A 203 -6.81 -11.91 2.93
N CYS A 204 -7.18 -12.98 3.65
CA CYS A 204 -6.34 -14.16 3.76
C CYS A 204 -6.33 -14.93 2.43
N ASP A 205 -5.13 -15.23 1.93
CA ASP A 205 -4.92 -15.92 0.65
C ASP A 205 -5.36 -15.10 -0.57
N CYS A 206 -4.77 -13.90 -0.71
CA CYS A 206 -4.97 -13.02 -1.87
C CYS A 206 -4.69 -13.71 -3.22
N THR A 207 -3.93 -14.80 -3.25
CA THR A 207 -3.66 -15.54 -4.49
C THR A 207 -4.86 -16.34 -5.00
N GLN A 208 -5.90 -16.56 -4.19
CA GLN A 208 -7.13 -17.22 -4.65
C GLN A 208 -7.87 -16.43 -5.73
N VAL A 209 -7.84 -15.08 -5.68
CA VAL A 209 -8.36 -14.21 -6.76
C VAL A 209 -7.79 -14.62 -8.11
N LEU A 210 -6.51 -14.98 -8.11
CA LEU A 210 -5.74 -15.23 -9.31
C LEU A 210 -5.88 -16.66 -9.82
N ARG A 211 -6.14 -17.62 -8.92
CA ARG A 211 -6.44 -19.02 -9.26
C ARG A 211 -7.87 -19.21 -9.76
N ALA A 212 -8.79 -18.32 -9.36
CA ALA A 212 -10.19 -18.36 -9.76
C ALA A 212 -10.44 -17.82 -11.18
N LEU A 213 -9.48 -17.06 -11.73
CA LEU A 213 -9.55 -16.66 -13.13
C LEU A 213 -9.43 -17.91 -14.02
N PRO A 214 -10.22 -18.01 -15.11
CA PRO A 214 -10.25 -19.18 -15.99
C PRO A 214 -8.83 -19.61 -16.32
N LYS A 215 -8.55 -20.93 -16.30
CA LYS A 215 -7.23 -21.49 -16.59
C LYS A 215 -6.68 -20.85 -17.88
N VAL A 216 -5.80 -19.87 -17.72
CA VAL A 216 -5.01 -19.36 -18.82
C VAL A 216 -4.11 -20.51 -19.21
N LEU A 217 -4.24 -20.93 -20.47
CA LEU A 217 -3.53 -22.06 -21.05
C LEU A 217 -2.06 -21.99 -20.65
N ARG A 218 -1.65 -22.91 -19.77
CA ARG A 218 -0.25 -23.27 -19.58
C ARG A 218 0.00 -24.31 -20.67
N ASP A 219 0.78 -23.92 -21.68
CA ASP A 219 1.40 -24.90 -22.57
C ASP A 219 2.41 -25.76 -21.77
#